data_AF-A0A3C0QD74-F1
#
_entry.id   AF-A0A3C0QD74-F1
#
_cell.length_a   1.000
_cell.length_b   1.000
_cell.length_c   1.000
_cell.angle_alpha   90.00
_cell.angle_beta   90.00
_cell.angle_gamma   90.00
#
_symmetry.space_group_name_H-M   'P 1'
#
loop_
_entity.id
_entity.type
_entity.pdbx_description
1 polymer ?
#
loop_
_entity_poly.entity_id
_entity_poly.type
_entity_poly.pdbx_seq_one_letter_code
_entity_poly.pdbx_strand_id
1 'polypeptide(L)'
;GRPWLTAIEPGQSVQIMTGGMMPEGADTVVMQEHVERDGDTVRIGSGHKPGQNVRSAGEDLTAGQPVFAAGKRLTSADIGVLASLGLGEVSVTRRLKVAFFSTGDELRAVGEPLGPGEIYDSNRYTLYGMLKKLDVEIVDMGVVRDRRDLIEQAFNDAAAKADAIVTSGGVSVGEADFVKETLEKLGSMSFWKIAMKPGRPVTFGHINDAVFFGLPGNPVSVMVT
;
A
#
# COMPACT_ATOMS: atom_id res chain seq x y z
N GLY A 1 36.01 -4.37 13.88
CA GLY A 1 34.73 -5.09 13.78
C GLY A 1 34.88 -6.61 13.83
N ARG A 2 35.89 -7.15 14.52
CA ARG A 2 35.92 -8.57 14.89
C ARG A 2 35.68 -8.65 16.40
N PRO A 3 34.90 -9.62 16.89
CA PRO A 3 34.68 -9.79 18.32
C PRO A 3 36.00 -10.17 19.00
N TRP A 4 36.18 -9.71 20.23
CA TRP A 4 37.24 -10.19 21.11
C TRP A 4 36.73 -11.44 21.83
N LEU A 5 37.29 -12.61 21.47
CA LEU A 5 36.77 -13.91 21.90
C LEU A 5 37.42 -14.46 23.18
N THR A 6 38.44 -13.77 23.69
CA THR A 6 39.11 -14.15 24.94
C THR A 6 38.45 -13.45 26.12
N ALA A 7 38.22 -14.15 27.22
CA ALA A 7 37.76 -13.51 28.44
C ALA A 7 38.75 -12.45 28.92
N ILE A 8 38.24 -11.36 29.48
CA ILE A 8 39.05 -10.35 30.16
C ILE A 8 39.24 -10.73 31.63
N GLU A 9 40.48 -10.63 32.09
CA GLU A 9 40.84 -10.89 33.49
C GLU A 9 40.79 -9.61 34.34
N PRO A 10 40.74 -9.72 35.68
CA PRO A 10 40.83 -8.55 36.57
C PRO A 10 42.04 -7.65 36.25
N GLY A 11 41.78 -6.35 36.07
CA GLY A 11 42.79 -5.36 35.71
C GLY A 11 43.07 -5.23 34.20
N GLN A 12 42.39 -6.01 33.36
CA GLN A 12 42.47 -5.90 31.91
C GLN A 12 41.31 -5.08 31.34
N SER A 13 41.53 -4.51 30.15
CA SER A 13 40.48 -3.88 29.36
C SER A 13 40.73 -4.12 27.87
N VAL A 14 39.68 -4.00 27.07
CA VAL A 14 39.74 -4.17 25.62
C VAL A 14 39.11 -2.96 24.97
N GLN A 15 39.75 -2.43 23.93
CA GLN A 15 39.15 -1.38 23.11
C GLN A 15 37.99 -1.96 22.31
N ILE A 16 36.82 -1.36 22.46
CA ILE A 16 35.60 -1.73 21.75
C ILE A 16 35.06 -0.50 20.99
N MET A 17 34.47 -0.75 19.82
CA MET A 17 33.79 0.28 19.03
C MET A 17 32.28 0.11 19.20
N THR A 18 31.50 1.18 18.96
CA THR A 18 30.02 1.11 19.00
C THR A 18 29.49 -0.02 18.11
N GLY A 19 28.61 -0.85 18.67
CA GLY A 19 28.08 -2.06 18.01
C GLY A 19 28.97 -3.29 18.12
N GLY A 20 30.12 -3.20 18.81
CA GLY A 20 30.96 -4.35 19.12
C GLY A 20 30.31 -5.29 20.13
N MET A 21 30.57 -6.60 19.99
CA MET A 21 30.20 -7.61 20.98
C MET A 21 31.05 -7.43 22.24
N MET A 22 30.41 -7.42 23.41
CA MET A 22 31.11 -7.37 24.70
C MET A 22 31.96 -8.63 24.88
N PRO A 23 33.24 -8.50 25.30
CA PRO A 23 34.05 -9.66 25.65
C PRO A 23 33.54 -10.31 26.94
N GLU A 24 33.75 -11.61 27.08
CA GLU A 24 33.44 -12.32 28.32
C GLU A 24 34.22 -11.71 29.49
N GLY A 25 33.57 -11.54 30.64
CA GLY A 25 34.16 -10.88 31.81
C GLY A 25 33.99 -9.35 31.86
N ALA A 26 33.50 -8.71 30.79
CA ALA A 26 33.16 -7.29 30.79
C ALA A 26 31.66 -7.04 30.93
N ASP A 27 31.28 -6.05 31.74
CA ASP A 27 29.88 -5.66 31.95
C ASP A 27 29.62 -4.17 31.64
N THR A 28 30.66 -3.40 31.32
CA THR A 28 30.62 -1.94 31.27
C THR A 28 31.52 -1.39 30.17
N VAL A 29 31.04 -0.38 29.43
CA VAL A 29 31.86 0.35 28.44
C VAL A 29 32.06 1.79 28.90
N VAL A 30 33.32 2.23 28.93
CA VAL A 30 33.69 3.63 29.19
C VAL A 30 34.04 4.30 27.86
N MET A 31 33.47 5.48 27.62
CA MET A 31 33.77 6.30 26.45
C MET A 31 35.25 6.70 26.44
N GLN A 32 35.92 6.61 25.29
CA GLN A 32 37.36 6.91 25.17
C GLN A 32 37.71 8.33 25.65
N GLU A 33 36.77 9.26 25.55
CA GLU A 33 36.90 10.64 25.98
C GLU A 33 37.09 10.76 27.50
N HIS A 34 36.75 9.72 28.27
CA HIS A 34 36.86 9.66 29.72
C HIS A 34 38.04 8.77 30.17
N VAL A 35 38.91 8.37 29.25
CA VAL A 35 40.04 7.47 29.49
C VAL A 35 41.34 8.13 29.07
N GLU A 36 42.33 8.10 29.95
CA GLU A 36 43.71 8.46 29.61
C GLU A 36 44.47 7.20 29.22
N ARG A 37 45.10 7.18 28.04
CA ARG A 37 45.89 6.03 27.57
C ARG A 37 47.37 6.35 27.63
N ASP A 38 48.14 5.45 28.24
CA ASP A 38 49.60 5.45 28.28
C ASP A 38 50.13 4.08 27.82
N GLY A 39 50.54 4.00 26.55
CA GLY A 39 50.93 2.74 25.91
C GLY A 39 49.82 1.69 25.94
N ASP A 40 50.09 0.59 26.64
CA ASP A 40 49.18 -0.55 26.85
C ASP A 40 48.37 -0.45 28.15
N THR A 41 48.52 0.66 28.89
CA THR A 41 47.78 0.91 30.12
C THR A 41 46.75 2.01 29.89
N VAL A 42 45.59 1.88 30.53
CA VAL A 42 44.56 2.91 30.56
C VAL A 42 44.25 3.31 31.99
N ARG A 43 44.00 4.60 32.21
CA ARG A 43 43.44 5.15 33.44
C ARG A 43 42.01 5.57 33.20
N ILE A 44 41.12 5.00 34.01
CA ILE A 44 39.69 5.28 33.96
C ILE A 44 39.36 6.23 35.11
N GLY A 45 38.66 7.33 34.80
CA GLY A 45 38.20 8.30 35.79
C GLY A 45 37.13 7.74 36.74
N SER A 46 36.72 8.55 37.71
CA SER A 46 35.59 8.22 38.59
C SER A 46 34.24 8.59 37.95
N GLY A 47 33.14 8.12 38.54
CA GLY A 47 31.77 8.50 38.11
C GLY A 47 31.10 7.54 37.12
N HIS A 48 31.72 6.40 36.82
CA HIS A 48 31.14 5.35 35.99
C HIS A 48 30.26 4.40 36.79
N LYS A 49 29.21 3.87 36.14
CA LYS A 49 28.27 2.92 36.75
C LYS A 49 28.37 1.55 36.08
N PRO A 50 28.21 0.44 36.83
CA PRO A 50 28.07 -0.88 36.23
C PRO A 50 26.96 -0.89 35.16
N GLY A 51 27.23 -1.51 34.01
CA GLY A 51 26.27 -1.65 32.91
C GLY A 51 26.11 -0.44 31.99
N GLN A 52 26.81 0.68 32.24
CA GLN A 52 26.69 1.86 31.37
C GLN A 52 27.18 1.54 29.94
N ASN A 53 26.53 2.14 28.94
CA ASN A 53 26.86 2.02 27.51
C ASN A 53 26.87 0.58 26.97
N VAL A 54 26.17 -0.34 27.64
CA VAL A 54 25.96 -1.72 27.19
C VAL A 54 24.51 -1.88 26.75
N ARG A 55 24.30 -2.47 25.57
CA ARG A 55 22.97 -2.85 25.07
C ARG A 55 22.79 -4.35 25.26
N SER A 56 21.72 -4.75 25.94
CA SER A 56 21.43 -6.16 26.24
C SER A 56 20.79 -6.86 25.06
N ALA A 57 21.08 -8.16 24.91
CA ALA A 57 20.41 -8.98 23.92
C ALA A 57 18.90 -8.98 24.17
N GLY A 58 18.14 -8.59 23.15
CA GLY A 58 16.68 -8.54 23.19
C GLY A 58 16.08 -7.34 23.93
N GLU A 59 16.86 -6.30 24.25
CA GLU A 59 16.31 -5.10 24.90
C GLU A 59 15.28 -4.35 24.03
N ASP A 60 15.44 -4.41 22.71
CA ASP A 60 14.51 -3.78 21.75
C ASP A 60 13.38 -4.75 21.34
N LEU A 61 13.73 -6.02 21.07
CA LEU A 61 12.81 -7.06 20.62
C LEU A 61 13.25 -8.42 21.18
N THR A 62 12.29 -9.15 21.75
CA THR A 62 12.54 -10.50 22.27
C THR A 62 12.14 -11.59 21.27
N ALA A 63 12.86 -12.72 21.28
CA ALA A 63 12.51 -13.84 20.42
C ALA A 63 11.10 -14.36 20.73
N GLY A 64 10.30 -14.57 19.68
CA GLY A 64 8.90 -15.01 19.81
C GLY A 64 7.88 -13.87 20.01
N GLN A 65 8.34 -12.64 20.23
CA GLN A 65 7.46 -11.47 20.28
C GLN A 65 6.98 -11.09 18.87
N PRO A 66 5.66 -10.91 18.66
CA PRO A 66 5.16 -10.34 17.41
C PRO A 66 5.66 -8.91 17.21
N VAL A 67 6.35 -8.66 16.10
CA VAL A 67 6.86 -7.33 15.74
C VAL A 67 5.79 -6.49 15.04
N PHE A 68 4.99 -7.13 14.19
CA PHE A 68 3.89 -6.50 13.47
C PHE A 68 2.63 -7.37 13.53
N ALA A 69 1.47 -6.70 13.53
CA ALA A 69 0.18 -7.37 13.37
C ALA A 69 -0.15 -7.58 11.87
N ALA A 70 -0.87 -8.65 11.56
CA ALA A 70 -1.42 -8.87 10.22
C ALA A 70 -2.34 -7.70 9.81
N GLY A 71 -2.28 -7.31 8.53
CA GLY A 71 -3.04 -6.18 8.00
C GLY A 71 -2.33 -4.82 8.08
N LYS A 72 -1.16 -4.74 8.73
CA LYS A 72 -0.33 -3.53 8.70
C LYS A 72 0.20 -3.28 7.28
N ARG A 73 0.00 -2.06 6.78
CA ARG A 73 0.64 -1.59 5.54
C ARG A 73 2.12 -1.33 5.81
N LEU A 74 2.99 -2.05 5.09
CA LEU A 74 4.44 -1.92 5.25
C LEU A 74 4.94 -0.59 4.67
N THR A 75 5.77 0.10 5.44
CA THR A 75 6.50 1.31 5.09
C THR A 75 7.99 1.03 4.96
N SER A 76 8.77 1.98 4.45
CA SER A 76 10.24 1.84 4.34
C SER A 76 10.92 1.50 5.67
N ALA A 77 10.43 2.06 6.79
CA ALA A 77 10.96 1.76 8.12
C ALA A 77 10.66 0.31 8.52
N ASP A 78 9.45 -0.17 8.23
CA ASP A 78 9.06 -1.55 8.54
C ASP A 78 9.91 -2.57 7.78
N ILE A 79 10.24 -2.28 6.51
CA ILE A 79 11.17 -3.10 5.72
C ILE A 79 12.55 -3.17 6.39
N GLY A 80 13.06 -2.06 6.94
CA GLY A 80 14.32 -2.04 7.67
C GLY A 80 14.30 -2.94 8.92
N VAL A 81 13.18 -2.97 9.65
CA VAL A 81 13.00 -3.86 10.81
C VAL A 81 12.94 -5.32 10.37
N LEU A 82 12.21 -5.67 9.30
CA LEU A 82 12.18 -7.04 8.78
C LEU A 82 13.58 -7.52 8.36
N ALA A 83 14.34 -6.65 7.69
CA ALA A 83 15.70 -6.95 7.27
C ALA A 83 16.66 -7.12 8.48
N SER A 84 16.53 -6.32 9.54
CA SER A 84 17.36 -6.47 10.75
C SER A 84 17.10 -7.78 11.50
N LEU A 85 15.93 -8.39 11.30
CA LEU A 85 15.57 -9.71 11.80
C LEU A 85 16.04 -10.86 10.90
N GLY A 86 16.70 -10.56 9.78
CA GLY A 86 17.18 -11.56 8.83
C GLY A 86 16.09 -12.18 7.94
N LEU A 87 14.92 -11.54 7.84
CA LEU A 87 13.82 -12.03 7.02
C LEU A 87 13.98 -11.56 5.57
N GLY A 88 14.32 -12.49 4.67
CA GLY A 88 14.47 -12.20 3.23
C GLY A 88 13.14 -12.08 2.48
N GLU A 89 12.09 -12.72 2.97
CA GLU A 89 10.76 -12.71 2.38
C GLU A 89 9.69 -12.66 3.48
N VAL A 90 8.54 -12.06 3.16
CA VAL A 90 7.36 -12.04 4.04
C VAL A 90 6.10 -12.31 3.24
N SER A 91 5.13 -12.97 3.89
CA SER A 91 3.82 -13.17 3.30
C SER A 91 3.01 -11.88 3.35
N VAL A 92 2.47 -11.47 2.21
CA VAL A 92 1.60 -10.30 2.07
C VAL A 92 0.30 -10.69 1.38
N THR A 93 -0.76 -9.92 1.61
CA THR A 93 -1.97 -10.04 0.81
C THR A 93 -1.67 -9.66 -0.64
N ARG A 94 -2.21 -10.42 -1.59
CA ARG A 94 -2.14 -10.03 -3.01
C ARG A 94 -2.76 -8.64 -3.22
N ARG A 95 -2.34 -7.97 -4.28
CA ARG A 95 -2.97 -6.72 -4.70
C ARG A 95 -4.43 -7.00 -5.08
N LEU A 96 -5.30 -6.03 -4.79
CA LEU A 96 -6.65 -6.04 -5.33
C LEU A 96 -6.59 -5.79 -6.83
N LYS A 97 -7.45 -6.46 -7.58
CA LYS A 97 -7.65 -6.25 -9.01
C LYS A 97 -8.85 -5.34 -9.20
N VAL A 98 -8.66 -4.23 -9.91
CA VAL A 98 -9.73 -3.27 -10.19
C VAL A 98 -9.91 -3.14 -11.70
N ALA A 99 -11.07 -3.57 -12.19
CA ALA A 99 -11.50 -3.34 -13.55
C ALA A 99 -12.19 -1.99 -13.66
N PHE A 100 -11.94 -1.27 -14.74
CA PHE A 100 -12.62 -0.01 -14.99
C PHE A 100 -12.79 0.26 -16.48
N PHE A 101 -13.89 0.93 -16.81
CA PHE A 101 -14.21 1.35 -18.17
C PHE A 101 -15.16 2.54 -18.19
N SER A 102 -15.20 3.22 -19.31
CA SER A 102 -16.21 4.25 -19.59
C SER A 102 -17.31 3.68 -20.49
N THR A 103 -18.52 4.23 -20.39
CA THR A 103 -19.59 3.95 -21.35
C THR A 103 -20.08 5.23 -21.99
N GLY A 104 -20.45 5.16 -23.27
CA GLY A 104 -20.91 6.31 -24.05
C GLY A 104 -20.62 6.15 -25.53
N ASP A 105 -21.63 6.37 -26.37
CA ASP A 105 -21.45 6.39 -27.83
C ASP A 105 -20.75 7.67 -28.32
N GLU A 106 -20.78 8.73 -27.53
CA GLU A 106 -20.05 9.98 -27.78
C GLU A 106 -18.55 9.87 -27.50
N LEU A 107 -18.12 8.83 -26.76
CA LEU A 107 -16.75 8.73 -26.28
C LEU A 107 -15.78 8.19 -27.34
N ARG A 108 -14.63 8.85 -27.43
CA ARG A 108 -13.50 8.47 -28.28
C ARG A 108 -12.21 8.34 -27.48
N ALA A 109 -11.32 7.45 -27.94
CA ALA A 109 -10.00 7.31 -27.36
C ALA A 109 -9.12 8.52 -27.74
N VAL A 110 -8.17 8.86 -26.87
CA VAL A 110 -7.22 9.95 -27.16
C VAL A 110 -6.37 9.56 -28.37
N GLY A 111 -6.33 10.44 -29.37
CA GLY A 111 -5.60 10.24 -30.62
C GLY A 111 -6.49 9.87 -31.82
N GLU A 112 -7.77 9.55 -31.60
CA GLU A 112 -8.75 9.39 -32.68
C GLU A 112 -9.31 10.75 -33.10
N PRO A 113 -9.66 10.97 -34.39
CA PRO A 113 -10.37 12.17 -34.80
C PRO A 113 -11.78 12.19 -34.20
N LEU A 114 -12.22 13.36 -33.72
CA LEU A 114 -13.60 13.53 -33.23
C LEU A 114 -14.55 13.82 -34.39
N GLY A 115 -15.67 13.10 -34.41
CA GLY A 115 -16.85 13.45 -35.18
C GLY A 115 -17.72 14.50 -34.48
N PRO A 116 -18.77 15.01 -35.15
CA PRO A 116 -19.73 15.92 -34.54
C PRO A 116 -20.41 15.31 -33.32
N GLY A 117 -20.34 15.98 -32.17
CA GLY A 117 -20.95 15.53 -30.91
C GLY A 117 -20.10 14.57 -30.09
N GLU A 118 -18.94 14.14 -30.61
CA GLU A 118 -18.04 13.25 -29.90
C GLU A 118 -17.06 14.01 -28.99
N ILE A 119 -16.66 13.36 -27.91
CA ILE A 119 -15.71 13.89 -26.93
C ILE A 119 -14.69 12.81 -26.57
N TYR A 120 -13.52 13.25 -26.11
CA TYR A 120 -12.52 12.31 -25.58
C TYR A 120 -12.90 11.83 -24.18
N ASP A 121 -12.67 10.54 -23.95
CA ASP A 121 -12.84 9.92 -22.63
C ASP A 121 -11.73 10.37 -21.67
N SER A 122 -11.98 11.43 -20.90
CA SER A 122 -11.04 11.93 -19.88
C SER A 122 -11.12 11.18 -18.55
N ASN A 123 -12.26 10.54 -18.25
CA ASN A 123 -12.53 9.94 -16.96
C ASN A 123 -11.68 8.70 -16.75
N ARG A 124 -11.53 7.86 -17.78
CA ARG A 124 -10.70 6.67 -17.72
C ARG A 124 -9.23 7.01 -17.40
N TYR A 125 -8.66 8.06 -17.99
CA TYR A 125 -7.29 8.48 -17.65
C TYR A 125 -7.16 9.01 -16.21
N THR A 126 -8.20 9.71 -15.73
CA THR A 126 -8.26 10.19 -14.34
C THR A 126 -8.30 9.01 -13.37
N LEU A 127 -9.19 8.04 -13.62
CA LEU A 127 -9.33 6.81 -12.83
C LEU A 127 -8.03 6.00 -12.84
N TYR A 128 -7.39 5.82 -14.00
CA TYR A 128 -6.11 5.15 -14.11
C TYR A 128 -5.05 5.79 -13.19
N GLY A 129 -4.93 7.12 -13.24
CA GLY A 129 -4.00 7.86 -12.41
C GLY A 129 -4.28 7.75 -10.90
N MET A 130 -5.56 7.70 -10.50
CA MET A 130 -5.96 7.51 -9.11
C MET A 130 -5.69 6.07 -8.63
N LEU A 131 -6.11 5.07 -9.41
CA LEU A 131 -5.89 3.65 -9.10
C LEU A 131 -4.41 3.31 -8.99
N LYS A 132 -3.56 3.91 -9.84
CA LYS A 132 -2.10 3.67 -9.79
C LYS A 132 -1.48 4.07 -8.44
N LYS A 133 -2.04 5.07 -7.75
CA LYS A 133 -1.58 5.51 -6.42
C LYS A 133 -2.00 4.57 -5.29
N LEU A 134 -3.02 3.75 -5.50
CA LEU A 134 -3.54 2.80 -4.52
C LEU A 134 -2.81 1.45 -4.52
N ASP A 135 -1.83 1.26 -5.40
CA ASP A 135 -1.05 0.01 -5.57
C ASP A 135 -1.91 -1.24 -5.89
N VAL A 136 -3.00 -1.03 -6.63
CA VAL A 136 -3.85 -2.11 -7.15
C VAL A 136 -3.32 -2.63 -8.50
N GLU A 137 -3.73 -3.84 -8.87
CA GLU A 137 -3.63 -4.34 -10.24
C GLU A 137 -4.79 -3.75 -11.07
N ILE A 138 -4.45 -3.06 -12.15
CA ILE A 138 -5.41 -2.27 -12.93
C ILE A 138 -5.79 -3.06 -14.19
N VAL A 139 -7.09 -3.21 -14.43
CA VAL A 139 -7.66 -3.82 -15.65
C VAL A 139 -8.45 -2.75 -16.40
N ASP A 140 -7.78 -2.06 -17.34
CA ASP A 140 -8.41 -1.07 -18.21
C ASP A 140 -9.17 -1.77 -19.33
N MET A 141 -10.49 -1.63 -19.34
CA MET A 141 -11.38 -2.26 -20.32
C MET A 141 -11.83 -1.28 -21.42
N GLY A 142 -11.30 -0.05 -21.43
CA GLY A 142 -11.53 0.92 -22.49
C GLY A 142 -12.89 1.61 -22.43
N VAL A 143 -13.42 1.93 -23.61
CA VAL A 143 -14.75 2.53 -23.80
C VAL A 143 -15.69 1.45 -24.33
N VAL A 144 -16.77 1.20 -23.60
CA VAL A 144 -17.84 0.29 -24.00
C VAL A 144 -18.97 1.12 -24.62
N ARG A 145 -19.40 0.74 -25.82
CA ARG A 145 -20.52 1.40 -26.51
C ARG A 145 -21.83 1.13 -25.79
N ASP A 146 -22.82 2.01 -25.93
CA ASP A 146 -24.13 1.90 -25.27
C ASP A 146 -25.03 0.85 -25.97
N ARG A 147 -24.54 -0.38 -26.03
CA ARG A 147 -25.25 -1.54 -26.57
C ARG A 147 -25.38 -2.63 -25.52
N ARG A 148 -26.55 -3.26 -25.49
CA ARG A 148 -26.93 -4.20 -24.44
C ARG A 148 -25.99 -5.38 -24.29
N ASP A 149 -25.70 -6.03 -25.41
CA ASP A 149 -24.78 -7.15 -25.52
C ASP A 149 -23.37 -6.79 -25.02
N LEU A 150 -22.87 -5.61 -25.39
CA LEU A 150 -21.52 -5.19 -25.04
C LEU A 150 -21.38 -4.83 -23.56
N ILE A 151 -22.36 -4.15 -22.99
CA ILE A 151 -22.36 -3.78 -21.58
C ILE A 151 -22.51 -5.03 -20.70
N GLU A 152 -23.43 -5.94 -21.03
CA GLU A 152 -23.59 -7.22 -20.34
C GLU A 152 -22.29 -8.04 -20.40
N GLN A 153 -21.63 -8.12 -21.57
CA GLN A 153 -20.36 -8.80 -21.72
C GLN A 153 -19.25 -8.15 -20.89
N ALA A 154 -19.13 -6.81 -20.93
CA ALA A 154 -18.11 -6.07 -20.19
C ALA A 154 -18.24 -6.28 -18.69
N PHE A 155 -19.46 -6.25 -18.14
CA PHE A 155 -19.68 -6.51 -16.72
C PHE A 155 -19.31 -7.94 -16.32
N ASN A 156 -19.66 -8.94 -17.13
CA ASN A 156 -19.30 -10.34 -16.86
C ASN A 156 -17.78 -10.55 -16.92
N ASP A 157 -17.13 -10.00 -17.94
CA ASP A 157 -15.67 -10.07 -18.09
C ASP A 157 -14.94 -9.37 -16.95
N ALA A 158 -15.46 -8.22 -16.49
CA ALA A 158 -14.91 -7.48 -15.36
C ALA A 158 -15.06 -8.27 -14.05
N ALA A 159 -16.26 -8.78 -13.76
CA ALA A 159 -16.56 -9.55 -12.55
C ALA A 159 -15.77 -10.87 -12.47
N ALA A 160 -15.45 -11.48 -13.61
CA ALA A 160 -14.65 -12.70 -13.65
C ALA A 160 -13.14 -12.45 -13.37
N LYS A 161 -12.66 -11.20 -13.51
CA LYS A 161 -11.23 -10.88 -13.49
C LYS A 161 -10.82 -9.92 -12.38
N ALA A 162 -11.77 -9.25 -11.72
CA ALA A 162 -11.51 -8.19 -10.77
C ALA A 162 -12.28 -8.36 -9.45
N ASP A 163 -11.70 -7.83 -8.37
CA ASP A 163 -12.33 -7.74 -7.05
C ASP A 163 -13.27 -6.54 -6.96
N ALA A 164 -12.99 -5.49 -7.73
CA ALA A 164 -13.82 -4.31 -7.85
C ALA A 164 -13.94 -3.83 -9.30
N ILE A 165 -15.07 -3.24 -9.63
CA ILE A 165 -15.43 -2.71 -10.94
C ILE A 165 -15.82 -1.25 -10.77
N VAL A 166 -15.20 -0.36 -11.53
CA VAL A 166 -15.51 1.08 -11.52
C VAL A 166 -15.89 1.53 -12.92
N THR A 167 -17.08 2.12 -13.08
CA THR A 167 -17.50 2.68 -14.36
C THR A 167 -17.68 4.19 -14.29
N SER A 168 -17.39 4.88 -15.39
CA SER A 168 -17.71 6.30 -15.55
C SER A 168 -18.54 6.54 -16.82
N GLY A 169 -19.66 7.25 -16.68
CA GLY A 169 -20.64 7.38 -17.77
C GLY A 169 -21.73 6.30 -17.72
N GLY A 170 -22.85 6.53 -18.40
CA GLY A 170 -23.95 5.57 -18.56
C GLY A 170 -24.84 5.28 -17.35
N VAL A 171 -24.54 5.77 -16.14
CA VAL A 171 -25.40 5.57 -14.94
C VAL A 171 -26.35 6.76 -14.71
N SER A 172 -26.83 7.35 -15.80
CA SER A 172 -27.71 8.53 -15.78
C SER A 172 -29.17 8.14 -15.63
N VAL A 173 -29.97 9.03 -15.03
CA VAL A 173 -31.39 8.91 -14.70
C VAL A 173 -32.35 8.86 -15.91
N GLY A 174 -31.86 8.93 -17.14
CA GLY A 174 -32.68 8.98 -18.37
C GLY A 174 -32.62 7.70 -19.22
N GLU A 175 -31.42 7.22 -19.56
CA GLU A 175 -31.13 5.90 -20.17
C GLU A 175 -30.99 4.78 -19.12
N ALA A 176 -31.43 5.10 -17.90
CA ALA A 176 -31.28 4.32 -16.68
C ALA A 176 -31.79 2.88 -16.83
N ASP A 177 -32.78 2.62 -17.67
CA ASP A 177 -33.51 1.36 -17.64
C ASP A 177 -32.64 0.16 -18.04
N PHE A 178 -31.81 0.29 -19.09
CA PHE A 178 -31.07 -0.88 -19.58
C PHE A 178 -29.83 -1.22 -18.72
N VAL A 179 -29.02 -0.23 -18.35
CA VAL A 179 -27.85 -0.46 -17.47
C VAL A 179 -28.31 -0.93 -16.09
N LYS A 180 -29.38 -0.34 -15.55
CA LYS A 180 -29.98 -0.77 -14.29
C LYS A 180 -30.54 -2.18 -14.38
N GLU A 181 -31.32 -2.52 -15.41
CA GLU A 181 -31.80 -3.89 -15.64
C GLU A 181 -30.66 -4.90 -15.68
N THR A 182 -29.57 -4.55 -16.37
CA THR A 182 -28.38 -5.41 -16.49
C THR A 182 -27.72 -5.60 -15.14
N LEU A 183 -27.49 -4.51 -14.41
CA LEU A 183 -26.87 -4.55 -13.10
C LEU A 183 -27.75 -5.28 -12.07
N GLU A 184 -29.08 -5.14 -12.12
CA GLU A 184 -30.03 -5.87 -11.28
C GLU A 184 -30.13 -7.36 -11.66
N LYS A 185 -29.88 -7.72 -12.93
CA LYS A 185 -29.79 -9.14 -13.36
C LYS A 185 -28.48 -9.80 -12.93
N LEU A 186 -27.37 -9.06 -13.00
CA LEU A 186 -26.04 -9.59 -12.74
C LEU A 186 -25.63 -9.52 -11.25
N GLY A 187 -26.41 -8.84 -10.42
CA GLY A 187 -26.17 -8.81 -8.98
C GLY A 187 -27.09 -7.88 -8.20
N SER A 188 -26.57 -7.36 -7.08
CA SER A 188 -27.35 -6.53 -6.15
C SER A 188 -26.87 -5.09 -6.18
N MET A 189 -27.80 -4.15 -6.38
CA MET A 189 -27.48 -2.75 -6.61
C MET A 189 -28.26 -1.83 -5.69
N SER A 190 -27.58 -0.78 -5.23
CA SER A 190 -28.17 0.34 -4.53
C SER A 190 -27.85 1.64 -5.27
N PHE A 191 -28.91 2.38 -5.60
CA PHE A 191 -28.82 3.65 -6.31
C PHE A 191 -28.96 4.79 -5.31
N TRP A 192 -27.87 5.49 -5.05
CA TRP A 192 -27.80 6.51 -4.02
C TRP A 192 -27.86 7.92 -4.61
N LYS A 193 -28.55 8.80 -3.89
CA LYS A 193 -28.44 10.26 -4.08
C LYS A 193 -27.72 10.82 -2.88
N ILE A 194 -26.39 10.89 -2.95
CA ILE A 194 -25.53 11.34 -1.88
C ILE A 194 -25.69 12.85 -1.72
N ALA A 195 -25.79 13.34 -0.48
CA ALA A 195 -25.85 14.75 -0.15
C ALA A 195 -24.48 15.43 -0.31
N MET A 196 -23.95 15.44 -1.53
CA MET A 196 -22.64 16.00 -1.90
C MET A 196 -22.75 16.86 -3.18
N LYS A 197 -21.78 17.75 -3.40
CA LYS A 197 -21.64 18.54 -4.63
C LYS A 197 -20.16 18.74 -4.97
N PRO A 198 -19.70 18.36 -6.18
CA PRO A 198 -20.39 17.57 -7.21
C PRO A 198 -20.51 16.07 -6.80
N GLY A 199 -21.07 15.19 -7.65
CA GLY A 199 -21.13 13.73 -7.34
C GLY A 199 -22.43 13.18 -6.74
N ARG A 200 -23.56 13.90 -6.88
CA ARG A 200 -24.83 13.49 -6.24
C ARG A 200 -25.31 12.06 -6.56
N PRO A 201 -25.35 11.59 -7.83
CA PRO A 201 -25.78 10.23 -8.12
C PRO A 201 -24.60 9.24 -8.04
N VAL A 202 -24.75 8.16 -7.28
CA VAL A 202 -23.75 7.08 -7.21
C VAL A 202 -24.48 5.75 -7.20
N THR A 203 -23.97 4.78 -7.97
CA THR A 203 -24.45 3.40 -7.88
C THR A 203 -23.40 2.57 -7.18
N PHE A 204 -23.83 1.79 -6.20
CA PHE A 204 -22.96 0.91 -5.44
C PHE A 204 -23.63 -0.46 -5.29
N GLY A 205 -22.86 -1.53 -5.42
CA GLY A 205 -23.42 -2.87 -5.32
C GLY A 205 -22.38 -3.96 -5.52
N HIS A 206 -22.87 -5.13 -5.91
CA HIS A 206 -22.06 -6.28 -6.24
C HIS A 206 -22.52 -6.88 -7.56
N ILE A 207 -21.56 -7.29 -8.39
CA ILE A 207 -21.77 -8.12 -9.58
C ILE A 207 -21.04 -9.43 -9.31
N ASN A 208 -21.77 -10.52 -9.11
CA ASN A 208 -21.22 -11.74 -8.51
C ASN A 208 -20.43 -11.40 -7.21
N ASP A 209 -19.16 -11.81 -7.12
CA ASP A 209 -18.29 -11.53 -5.98
C ASP A 209 -17.59 -10.16 -6.04
N ALA A 210 -17.65 -9.47 -7.18
CA ALA A 210 -16.96 -8.20 -7.39
C ALA A 210 -17.77 -7.02 -6.86
N VAL A 211 -17.13 -6.08 -6.17
CA VAL A 211 -17.75 -4.83 -5.71
C VAL A 211 -17.89 -3.86 -6.88
N PHE A 212 -19.04 -3.25 -7.07
CA PHE A 212 -19.32 -2.35 -8.19
C PHE A 212 -19.51 -0.90 -7.71
N PHE A 213 -18.88 0.02 -8.44
CA PHE A 213 -19.02 1.47 -8.31
C PHE A 213 -19.37 2.10 -9.66
N GLY A 214 -20.58 2.63 -9.78
CA GLY A 214 -21.03 3.41 -10.93
C GLY A 214 -20.94 4.90 -10.64
N LEU A 215 -20.00 5.57 -11.32
CA LEU A 215 -19.71 6.99 -11.12
C LEU A 215 -20.44 7.87 -12.15
N PRO A 216 -20.72 9.15 -11.82
CA PRO A 216 -21.26 10.11 -12.78
C PRO A 216 -20.35 10.32 -14.00
N GLY A 217 -20.92 10.75 -15.13
CA GLY A 217 -20.12 11.07 -16.33
C GLY A 217 -19.30 12.38 -16.24
N ASN A 218 -19.64 13.27 -15.30
CA ASN A 218 -18.94 14.55 -15.16
C ASN A 218 -17.52 14.36 -14.56
N PRO A 219 -16.44 14.86 -15.19
CA PRO A 219 -15.07 14.57 -14.76
C PRO A 219 -14.72 14.96 -13.31
N VAL A 220 -15.22 16.10 -12.85
CA VAL A 220 -14.98 16.53 -11.46
C VAL A 220 -15.76 15.64 -10.50
N SER A 221 -16.96 15.21 -10.88
CA SER A 221 -17.77 14.29 -10.08
C SER A 221 -17.09 12.93 -9.94
N VAL A 222 -16.50 12.39 -11.01
CA VAL A 222 -15.74 11.12 -10.99
C VAL A 222 -14.61 11.16 -9.99
N MET A 223 -13.85 12.26 -9.95
CA MET A 223 -12.68 12.35 -9.06
C MET A 223 -13.07 12.55 -7.58
N VAL A 224 -14.20 13.20 -7.31
CA VAL A 224 -14.67 13.51 -5.96
C VAL A 224 -15.45 12.35 -5.33
N THR A 225 -16.13 11.56 -6.17
CA THR A 225 -16.91 10.38 -5.76
C THR A 225 -16.00 9.19 -5.51
#